data_AF-K9SGG5-F1
#
_entry.id   AF-K9SGG5-F1
#
_cell.length_a   1.000
_cell.length_b   1.000
_cell.length_c   1.000
_cell.angle_alpha   90.00
_cell.angle_beta   90.00
_cell.angle_gamma   90.00
#
_symmetry.space_group_name_H-M   'P 1'
#
loop_
_entity.id
_entity.type
_entity.pdbx_description
1 polymer ?
#
loop_
_entity_poly.entity_id
_entity_poly.type
_entity_poly.pdbx_seq_one_letter_code
_entity_poly.pdbx_strand_id
1 'polypeptide(L)'
;MPKAKHLLIGSTRAWSGKSATVMGLAFHLQKRGLEIGYGKPLGTFATKSVPEAAQKQEGDVEFVTQTLDLAPASLRPTLVSLDKNTIKRRLLEEDPTDYLAALNQYHENEAGDLVLVEAPGNPEEGAMFGLSMLQIADCLEAPILLVARYDDLLVVDRLLLAKKRLGDRLLGAVINDIPENQDEEGLAVLRTYLEHKGIAVFAMMPENRILRSVSVSELINQLEAEVLYSPSNMGLDDLMVEDLKIGAMDVSSAQIFFRKSYHKAVVTGSNRFDIQLAALETSTHCLILTGPPILDEHVAIRAAELYVPILSVTKDTLSVVEIIERCLGQVRLHEGVKVKCIQDMMAEQFDFDRLLNTLDIKLPVASA
;
A
#
# COMPACT_ATOMS: atom_id res chain seq x y z
N MET A 1 6.85 -21.76 26.75
CA MET A 1 5.44 -21.30 26.82
C MET A 1 4.73 -21.82 25.55
N PRO A 2 3.42 -21.61 25.28
CA PRO A 2 2.93 -21.91 23.93
C PRO A 2 3.71 -21.06 22.92
N LYS A 3 4.14 -21.67 21.80
CA LYS A 3 4.81 -20.93 20.72
C LYS A 3 3.86 -19.88 20.14
N ALA A 4 4.40 -18.70 19.82
CA ALA A 4 3.66 -17.67 19.10
C ALA A 4 3.08 -18.24 17.79
N LYS A 5 1.80 -17.97 17.51
CA LYS A 5 1.19 -18.39 16.24
C LYS A 5 1.68 -17.47 15.13
N HIS A 6 1.88 -17.99 13.94
CA HIS A 6 2.24 -17.19 12.76
C HIS A 6 1.04 -17.08 11.83
N LEU A 7 0.77 -15.89 11.30
CA LEU A 7 -0.16 -15.67 10.20
C LEU A 7 0.60 -15.01 9.06
N LEU A 8 0.59 -15.64 7.89
CA LEU A 8 1.24 -15.10 6.69
C LEU A 8 0.22 -14.28 5.89
N ILE A 9 0.55 -13.03 5.58
CA ILE A 9 -0.32 -12.14 4.79
C ILE A 9 0.27 -12.08 3.38
N GLY A 10 -0.38 -12.77 2.46
CA GLY A 10 0.05 -12.90 1.07
C GLY A 10 -0.83 -12.11 0.11
N SER A 11 -0.43 -12.05 -1.17
CA SER A 11 -1.28 -11.53 -2.24
C SER A 11 -1.11 -12.29 -3.55
N THR A 12 -2.15 -12.28 -4.38
CA THR A 12 -2.08 -12.88 -5.73
C THR A 12 -1.19 -12.09 -6.69
N ARG A 13 -0.98 -10.80 -6.42
CA ARG A 13 -0.13 -9.89 -7.19
C ARG A 13 0.32 -8.71 -6.33
N ALA A 14 1.40 -8.05 -6.75
CA ALA A 14 1.86 -6.79 -6.17
C ALA A 14 0.75 -5.73 -6.13
N TRP A 15 0.86 -4.79 -5.17
CA TRP A 15 -0.07 -3.66 -5.03
C TRP A 15 -1.53 -4.06 -4.79
N SER A 16 -1.76 -5.16 -4.06
CA SER A 16 -3.11 -5.61 -3.70
C SER A 16 -3.61 -5.08 -2.35
N GLY A 17 -2.80 -4.33 -1.59
CA GLY A 17 -3.17 -3.83 -0.25
C GLY A 17 -2.67 -4.68 0.92
N LYS A 18 -1.62 -5.50 0.73
CA LYS A 18 -1.05 -6.36 1.80
C LYS A 18 -0.64 -5.58 3.05
N SER A 19 0.24 -4.59 2.89
CA SER A 19 0.77 -3.84 4.03
C SER A 19 -0.33 -3.05 4.75
N ALA A 20 -1.33 -2.56 4.02
CA ALA A 20 -2.53 -1.96 4.62
C ALA A 20 -3.32 -2.99 5.44
N THR A 21 -3.48 -4.21 4.93
CA THR A 21 -4.13 -5.32 5.66
C THR A 21 -3.35 -5.70 6.91
N VAL A 22 -2.02 -5.81 6.83
CA VAL A 22 -1.14 -6.06 7.99
C VAL A 22 -1.32 -4.99 9.05
N MET A 23 -1.23 -3.71 8.66
CA MET A 23 -1.40 -2.57 9.55
C MET A 23 -2.76 -2.56 10.25
N GLY A 24 -3.82 -2.77 9.46
CA GLY A 24 -5.19 -2.84 9.96
C GLY A 24 -5.39 -3.97 10.96
N LEU A 25 -4.90 -5.17 10.63
CA LEU A 25 -4.98 -6.34 11.50
C LEU A 25 -4.24 -6.09 12.79
N ALA A 26 -2.97 -5.68 12.71
CA ALA A 26 -2.13 -5.47 13.87
C ALA A 26 -2.77 -4.48 14.85
N PHE A 27 -3.20 -3.32 14.35
CA PHE A 27 -3.80 -2.29 15.17
C PHE A 27 -5.06 -2.75 15.90
N HIS A 28 -5.98 -3.41 15.20
CA HIS A 28 -7.24 -3.88 15.80
C HIS A 28 -7.04 -5.05 16.77
N LEU A 29 -6.09 -5.94 16.48
CA LEU A 29 -5.76 -7.05 17.38
C LEU A 29 -5.02 -6.55 18.63
N GLN A 30 -4.12 -5.57 18.52
CA GLN A 30 -3.51 -4.89 19.67
C GLN A 30 -4.58 -4.20 20.53
N LYS A 31 -5.55 -3.50 19.92
CA LYS A 31 -6.68 -2.90 20.64
C LYS A 31 -7.55 -3.93 21.38
N ARG A 32 -7.58 -5.17 20.91
CA ARG A 32 -8.25 -6.30 21.57
C ARG A 32 -7.35 -7.00 22.60
N GLY A 33 -6.16 -6.45 22.88
CA GLY A 33 -5.24 -6.88 23.92
C GLY A 33 -4.20 -7.91 23.49
N LEU A 34 -4.12 -8.28 22.21
CA LEU A 34 -3.12 -9.24 21.74
C LEU A 34 -1.74 -8.58 21.58
N GLU A 35 -0.70 -9.28 22.02
CA GLU A 35 0.67 -8.89 21.71
C GLU A 35 1.00 -9.30 20.27
N ILE A 36 1.31 -8.33 19.41
CA ILE A 36 1.57 -8.57 17.99
C ILE A 36 3.08 -8.54 17.72
N GLY A 37 3.56 -9.59 17.05
CA GLY A 37 4.85 -9.61 16.38
C GLY A 37 4.73 -9.26 14.90
N TYR A 38 5.79 -8.73 14.30
CA TYR A 38 5.81 -8.42 12.87
C TYR A 38 7.11 -8.89 12.23
N GLY A 39 7.01 -9.47 11.03
CA GLY A 39 8.17 -9.89 10.25
C GLY A 39 7.96 -9.71 8.76
N LYS A 40 9.01 -9.32 8.04
CA LYS A 40 9.06 -9.27 6.58
C LYS A 40 10.33 -10.00 6.13
N PRO A 41 10.28 -11.35 5.97
CA PRO A 41 11.49 -12.14 5.71
C PRO A 41 12.21 -11.74 4.42
N LEU A 42 11.44 -11.31 3.42
CA LEU A 42 11.92 -10.91 2.12
C LEU A 42 11.68 -9.42 1.88
N GLY A 43 12.77 -8.68 1.80
CA GLY A 43 12.77 -7.28 1.42
C GLY A 43 12.47 -7.10 -0.05
N THR A 44 11.35 -6.47 -0.34
CA THR A 44 10.89 -6.21 -1.72
C THR A 44 10.83 -4.71 -1.97
N PHE A 45 11.08 -4.32 -3.22
CA PHE A 45 11.07 -2.91 -3.61
C PHE A 45 9.84 -2.62 -4.45
N ALA A 46 9.20 -1.51 -4.13
CA ALA A 46 8.01 -1.00 -4.81
C ALA A 46 8.34 -0.36 -6.18
N THR A 47 9.38 -0.84 -6.87
CA THR A 47 9.91 -0.27 -8.12
C THR A 47 9.82 -1.28 -9.27
N LYS A 48 9.57 -0.81 -10.51
CA LYS A 48 9.56 -1.67 -11.71
C LYS A 48 10.91 -2.34 -11.97
N SER A 49 11.99 -1.73 -11.52
CA SER A 49 13.36 -2.25 -11.61
C SER A 49 13.91 -2.51 -10.22
N VAL A 50 14.55 -3.67 -10.07
CA VAL A 50 15.36 -4.02 -8.91
C VAL A 50 16.43 -2.92 -8.68
N PRO A 51 16.55 -2.33 -7.47
CA PRO A 51 17.55 -1.31 -7.20
C PRO A 51 18.97 -1.91 -7.21
N GLU A 52 19.97 -1.05 -7.45
CA GLU A 52 21.39 -1.47 -7.43
C GLU A 52 21.84 -1.94 -6.04
N ALA A 53 21.33 -1.32 -4.97
CA ALA A 53 21.58 -1.74 -3.60
C ALA A 53 20.35 -1.47 -2.74
N ALA A 54 20.12 -2.33 -1.74
CA ALA A 54 19.13 -2.09 -0.71
C ALA A 54 19.54 -0.86 0.13
N GLN A 55 18.63 0.09 0.31
CA GLN A 55 18.78 1.06 1.40
C GLN A 55 18.66 0.31 2.73
N LYS A 56 19.44 0.72 3.74
CA LYS A 56 19.70 -0.05 4.97
C LYS A 56 18.48 -0.28 5.88
N GLN A 57 17.35 0.34 5.60
CA GLN A 57 16.07 0.10 6.25
C GLN A 57 14.98 0.13 5.18
N GLU A 58 14.16 -0.93 5.15
CA GLU A 58 12.93 -0.92 4.36
C GLU A 58 11.97 0.07 5.01
N GLY A 59 11.62 1.14 4.29
CA GLY A 59 10.66 2.14 4.76
C GLY A 59 9.37 1.49 5.29
N ASP A 60 8.91 0.40 4.69
CA ASP A 60 7.73 -0.36 5.15
C ASP A 60 7.90 -0.95 6.56
N VAL A 61 9.04 -1.55 6.89
CA VAL A 61 9.25 -2.20 8.21
C VAL A 61 9.37 -1.15 9.30
N GLU A 62 10.14 -0.09 9.04
CA GLU A 62 10.28 1.02 9.96
C GLU A 62 8.94 1.72 10.20
N PHE A 63 8.20 1.95 9.12
CA PHE A 63 6.87 2.56 9.18
C PHE A 63 5.88 1.73 10.00
N VAL A 64 5.79 0.42 9.74
CA VAL A 64 4.91 -0.50 10.49
C VAL A 64 5.29 -0.51 11.97
N THR A 65 6.60 -0.58 12.25
CA THR A 65 7.12 -0.59 13.63
C THR A 65 6.76 0.69 14.39
N GLN A 66 7.00 1.86 13.79
CA GLN A 66 6.72 3.15 14.41
C GLN A 66 5.21 3.39 14.60
N THR A 67 4.41 3.01 13.61
CA THR A 67 2.96 3.27 13.64
C THR A 67 2.24 2.37 14.64
N LEU A 68 2.72 1.15 14.86
CA LEU A 68 2.14 0.17 15.80
C LEU A 68 2.83 0.16 17.17
N ASP A 69 3.82 1.04 17.38
CA ASP A 69 4.66 1.12 18.59
C ASP A 69 5.19 -0.26 19.03
N LEU A 70 5.72 -1.03 18.06
CA LEU A 70 6.19 -2.39 18.32
C LEU A 70 7.53 -2.36 19.07
N ALA A 71 7.60 -3.12 20.16
CA ALA A 71 8.85 -3.35 20.86
C ALA A 71 9.87 -4.04 19.93
N PRO A 72 11.18 -3.72 20.03
CA PRO A 72 12.20 -4.37 19.20
C PRO A 72 12.21 -5.90 19.28
N ALA A 73 11.81 -6.47 20.43
CA ALA A 73 11.69 -7.92 20.61
C ALA A 73 10.55 -8.56 19.79
N SER A 74 9.51 -7.78 19.46
CA SER A 74 8.36 -8.22 18.66
C SER A 74 8.66 -8.26 17.16
N LEU A 75 9.79 -7.68 16.73
CA LEU A 75 10.20 -7.68 15.33
C LEU A 75 10.96 -8.96 14.99
N ARG A 76 10.66 -9.51 13.81
CA ARG A 76 11.43 -10.58 13.19
C ARG A 76 12.32 -9.99 12.09
N PRO A 77 13.57 -10.46 11.96
CA PRO A 77 14.54 -9.84 11.06
C PRO A 77 14.19 -10.06 9.59
N THR A 78 14.38 -9.05 8.75
CA THR A 78 14.48 -9.24 7.31
C THR A 78 15.70 -10.09 7.00
N LEU A 79 15.52 -11.19 6.28
CA LEU A 79 16.58 -12.17 6.02
C LEU A 79 17.38 -11.80 4.77
N VAL A 80 16.70 -11.31 3.74
CA VAL A 80 17.33 -10.93 2.46
C VAL A 80 16.51 -9.87 1.75
N SER A 81 17.18 -8.94 1.08
CA SER A 81 16.54 -7.94 0.23
C SER A 81 16.80 -8.26 -1.24
N LEU A 82 15.77 -8.14 -2.08
CA LEU A 82 15.86 -8.40 -3.51
C LEU A 82 16.46 -7.22 -4.27
N ASP A 83 17.73 -6.90 -4.02
CA ASP A 83 18.50 -5.96 -4.81
C ASP A 83 19.34 -6.67 -5.90
N LYS A 84 19.84 -5.91 -6.88
CA LYS A 84 20.55 -6.47 -8.04
C LYS A 84 21.80 -7.23 -7.64
N ASN A 85 22.54 -6.75 -6.64
CA ASN A 85 23.76 -7.41 -6.20
C ASN A 85 23.44 -8.74 -5.50
N THR A 86 22.45 -8.75 -4.61
CA THR A 86 22.01 -9.96 -3.91
C THR A 86 21.49 -11.02 -4.90
N ILE A 87 20.64 -10.62 -5.85
CA ILE A 87 20.16 -11.52 -6.90
C ILE A 87 21.31 -12.05 -7.75
N LYS A 88 22.23 -11.18 -8.17
CA LYS A 88 23.39 -11.57 -8.99
C LYS A 88 24.28 -12.58 -8.26
N ARG A 89 24.60 -12.34 -6.98
CA ARG A 89 25.40 -13.26 -6.18
C ARG A 89 24.74 -14.62 -6.04
N ARG A 90 23.42 -14.66 -5.82
CA ARG A 90 22.68 -15.92 -5.74
C ARG A 90 22.67 -16.67 -7.07
N LEU A 91 22.49 -15.97 -8.20
CA LEU A 91 22.55 -16.56 -9.55
C LEU A 91 23.94 -17.09 -9.92
N LEU A 92 25.00 -16.49 -9.39
CA LEU A 92 26.39 -16.94 -9.56
C LEU A 92 26.80 -18.01 -8.54
N GLU A 93 25.88 -18.45 -7.68
CA GLU A 93 26.13 -19.40 -6.58
C GLU A 93 27.22 -18.93 -5.58
N GLU A 94 27.45 -17.61 -5.49
CA GLU A 94 28.41 -16.96 -4.58
C GLU A 94 27.83 -16.67 -3.18
N ASP A 95 26.54 -16.96 -3.00
CA ASP A 95 25.83 -16.82 -1.73
C ASP A 95 25.33 -18.19 -1.24
N PRO A 96 26.10 -18.86 -0.36
CA PRO A 96 25.76 -20.19 0.17
C PRO A 96 24.76 -20.13 1.33
N THR A 97 24.22 -18.95 1.66
CA THR A 97 23.29 -18.78 2.79
C THR A 97 22.06 -19.68 2.66
N ASP A 98 21.74 -20.39 3.74
CA ASP A 98 20.49 -21.12 3.91
C ASP A 98 19.46 -20.21 4.59
N TYR A 99 18.72 -19.47 3.78
CA TYR A 99 17.68 -18.58 4.25
C TYR A 99 16.48 -19.31 4.85
N LEU A 100 16.24 -20.59 4.51
CA LEU A 100 15.18 -21.37 5.11
C LEU A 100 15.54 -21.76 6.55
N ALA A 101 16.81 -22.12 6.79
CA ALA A 101 17.32 -22.31 8.15
C ALA A 101 17.28 -21.01 8.97
N ALA A 102 17.60 -19.86 8.35
CA ALA A 102 17.47 -18.57 9.02
C ALA A 102 16.01 -18.22 9.33
N LEU A 103 15.06 -18.55 8.43
CA LEU A 103 13.63 -18.34 8.65
C LEU A 103 13.10 -19.18 9.82
N ASN A 104 13.60 -20.40 10.01
CA ASN A 104 13.21 -21.25 11.15
C ASN A 104 13.47 -20.59 12.51
N GLN A 105 14.40 -19.64 12.61
CA GLN A 105 14.67 -18.90 13.85
C GLN A 105 13.49 -18.01 14.27
N TYR A 106 12.52 -17.75 13.38
CA TYR A 106 11.28 -17.04 13.76
C TYR A 106 10.50 -17.80 14.83
N HIS A 107 10.58 -19.14 14.87
CA HIS A 107 9.97 -19.99 15.91
C HIS A 107 10.64 -19.87 17.27
N GLU A 108 11.89 -19.44 17.33
CA GLU A 108 12.66 -19.33 18.58
C GLU A 108 12.27 -18.08 19.38
N ASN A 109 11.73 -17.07 18.70
CA ASN A 109 11.25 -15.86 19.34
C ASN A 109 9.78 -16.05 19.78
N GLU A 110 9.58 -16.21 21.09
CA GLU A 110 8.26 -16.37 21.71
C GLU A 110 7.54 -15.03 21.96
N ALA A 111 8.12 -13.88 21.58
CA ALA A 111 7.47 -12.58 21.79
C ALA A 111 6.26 -12.39 20.86
N GLY A 112 5.12 -12.08 21.47
CA GLY A 112 3.82 -11.90 20.81
C GLY A 112 2.94 -13.16 20.84
N ASP A 113 1.63 -12.96 20.99
CA ASP A 113 0.62 -14.02 20.84
C ASP A 113 0.47 -14.45 19.37
N LEU A 114 0.58 -13.47 18.46
CA LEU A 114 0.45 -13.64 17.02
C LEU A 114 1.52 -12.84 16.29
N VAL A 115 2.29 -13.51 15.44
CA VAL A 115 3.27 -12.90 14.54
C VAL A 115 2.65 -12.77 13.16
N LEU A 116 2.46 -11.52 12.72
CA LEU A 116 2.07 -11.21 11.35
C LEU A 116 3.31 -11.20 10.47
N VAL A 117 3.35 -12.10 9.50
CA VAL A 117 4.45 -12.21 8.55
C VAL A 117 3.96 -11.64 7.22
N GLU A 118 4.58 -10.57 6.73
CA GLU A 118 4.30 -10.03 5.39
C GLU A 118 5.01 -10.90 4.36
N ALA A 119 4.23 -11.55 3.49
CA ALA A 119 4.76 -12.36 2.40
C ALA A 119 5.21 -11.47 1.22
N PRO A 120 5.94 -12.05 0.25
CA PRO A 120 6.33 -11.35 -0.97
C PRO A 120 5.15 -10.77 -1.77
N GLY A 121 5.46 -9.89 -2.73
CA GLY A 121 4.53 -9.24 -3.65
C GLY A 121 3.59 -10.22 -4.34
N ASN A 122 4.14 -11.35 -4.76
CA ASN A 122 3.48 -12.41 -5.50
C ASN A 122 3.86 -13.79 -4.91
N PRO A 123 3.08 -14.86 -5.15
CA PRO A 123 3.34 -16.18 -4.56
C PRO A 123 4.70 -16.79 -4.88
N GLU A 124 5.24 -16.51 -6.08
CA GLU A 124 6.48 -17.11 -6.59
C GLU A 124 7.75 -16.32 -6.23
N GLU A 125 7.59 -15.05 -5.84
CA GLU A 125 8.72 -14.16 -5.54
C GLU A 125 9.51 -14.68 -4.33
N GLY A 126 10.84 -14.66 -4.40
CA GLY A 126 11.70 -15.22 -3.35
C GLY A 126 12.05 -16.71 -3.49
N ALA A 127 11.51 -17.43 -4.48
CA ALA A 127 11.76 -18.86 -4.67
C ALA A 127 13.26 -19.24 -4.79
N MET A 128 14.08 -18.39 -5.42
CA MET A 128 15.54 -18.57 -5.54
C MET A 128 16.27 -18.61 -4.18
N PHE A 129 15.67 -17.96 -3.18
CA PHE A 129 16.17 -17.88 -1.81
C PHE A 129 15.46 -18.90 -0.89
N GLY A 130 14.52 -19.71 -1.40
CA GLY A 130 13.69 -20.58 -0.56
C GLY A 130 12.65 -19.81 0.27
N LEU A 131 12.35 -18.57 -0.12
CA LEU A 131 11.45 -17.65 0.60
C LEU A 131 10.22 -17.27 -0.23
N SER A 132 9.75 -18.16 -1.11
CA SER A 132 8.43 -17.98 -1.73
C SER A 132 7.32 -18.08 -0.70
N MET A 133 6.14 -17.54 -1.02
CA MET A 133 5.01 -17.49 -0.08
C MET A 133 4.68 -18.87 0.52
N LEU A 134 4.63 -19.92 -0.30
CA LEU A 134 4.35 -21.28 0.17
C LEU A 134 5.51 -21.84 1.01
N GLN A 135 6.76 -21.60 0.62
CA GLN A 135 7.93 -22.04 1.38
C GLN A 135 7.99 -21.37 2.76
N ILE A 136 7.67 -20.08 2.84
CA ILE A 136 7.58 -19.38 4.13
C ILE A 136 6.46 -19.98 4.99
N ALA A 137 5.28 -20.18 4.40
CA ALA A 137 4.14 -20.77 5.11
C ALA A 137 4.43 -22.18 5.63
N ASP A 138 5.10 -23.01 4.84
CA ASP A 138 5.45 -24.37 5.24
C ASP A 138 6.51 -24.39 6.34
N CYS A 139 7.54 -23.54 6.23
CA CYS A 139 8.59 -23.40 7.25
C CYS A 139 8.02 -22.93 8.60
N LEU A 140 7.12 -21.94 8.57
CA LEU A 140 6.54 -21.35 9.77
C LEU A 140 5.28 -22.08 10.26
N GLU A 141 4.86 -23.13 9.56
CA GLU A 141 3.57 -23.79 9.73
C GLU A 141 2.39 -22.79 9.74
N ALA A 142 2.53 -21.68 9.02
CA ALA A 142 1.66 -20.53 9.10
C ALA A 142 0.48 -20.64 8.11
N PRO A 143 -0.78 -20.49 8.57
CA PRO A 143 -1.89 -20.21 7.66
C PRO A 143 -1.68 -18.90 6.89
N ILE A 144 -2.26 -18.84 5.69
CA ILE A 144 -2.12 -17.73 4.73
C ILE A 144 -3.45 -17.02 4.60
N LEU A 145 -3.49 -15.75 4.97
CA LEU A 145 -4.55 -14.83 4.59
C LEU A 145 -4.17 -14.14 3.29
N LEU A 146 -4.93 -14.40 2.22
CA LEU A 146 -4.59 -13.94 0.88
C LEU A 146 -5.35 -12.66 0.51
N VAL A 147 -4.62 -11.57 0.27
CA VAL A 147 -5.19 -10.32 -0.22
C VAL A 147 -5.25 -10.34 -1.75
N ALA A 148 -6.46 -10.32 -2.29
CA ALA A 148 -6.72 -10.32 -3.72
C ALA A 148 -7.36 -8.99 -4.13
N ARG A 149 -6.72 -8.27 -5.04
CA ARG A 149 -7.29 -7.06 -5.61
C ARG A 149 -8.39 -7.38 -6.61
N TYR A 150 -9.56 -6.81 -6.39
CA TYR A 150 -10.72 -6.86 -7.26
C TYR A 150 -10.42 -6.08 -8.55
N ASP A 151 -10.64 -6.72 -9.69
CA ASP A 151 -10.71 -6.05 -11.00
C ASP A 151 -12.14 -6.18 -11.52
N ASP A 152 -12.65 -7.41 -11.46
CA ASP A 152 -13.99 -7.82 -11.82
C ASP A 152 -14.29 -9.18 -11.13
N LEU A 153 -15.41 -9.81 -11.48
CA LEU A 153 -15.82 -11.11 -10.94
C LEU A 153 -14.83 -12.26 -11.27
N LEU A 154 -13.96 -12.12 -12.28
CA LEU A 154 -12.92 -13.10 -12.62
C LEU A 154 -11.79 -13.15 -11.59
N VAL A 155 -11.80 -12.28 -10.57
CA VAL A 155 -10.97 -12.45 -9.37
C VAL A 155 -11.14 -13.85 -8.75
N VAL A 156 -12.32 -14.46 -8.94
CA VAL A 156 -12.62 -15.83 -8.52
C VAL A 156 -11.62 -16.85 -9.07
N ASP A 157 -11.21 -16.73 -10.33
CA ASP A 157 -10.31 -17.70 -10.97
C ASP A 157 -8.92 -17.66 -10.34
N ARG A 158 -8.44 -16.45 -10.00
CA ARG A 158 -7.16 -16.26 -9.31
C ARG A 158 -7.19 -16.86 -7.92
N LEU A 159 -8.29 -16.68 -7.19
CA LEU A 159 -8.47 -17.25 -5.84
C LEU A 159 -8.57 -18.77 -5.87
N LEU A 160 -9.28 -19.36 -6.85
CA LEU A 160 -9.36 -20.81 -7.02
C LEU A 160 -8.00 -21.41 -7.37
N LEU A 161 -7.24 -20.76 -8.26
CA LEU A 161 -5.89 -21.20 -8.60
C LEU A 161 -4.94 -21.09 -7.39
N ALA A 162 -5.03 -20.01 -6.63
CA ALA A 162 -4.26 -19.84 -5.40
C ALA A 162 -4.60 -20.93 -4.38
N LYS A 163 -5.89 -21.24 -4.17
CA LYS A 163 -6.31 -22.36 -3.32
C LYS A 163 -5.70 -23.68 -3.76
N LYS A 164 -5.70 -23.98 -5.05
CA LYS A 164 -5.08 -25.21 -5.57
C LYS A 164 -3.58 -25.28 -5.30
N ARG A 165 -2.88 -24.14 -5.33
CA ARG A 165 -1.42 -24.05 -5.11
C ARG A 165 -1.04 -24.06 -3.64
N LEU A 166 -1.78 -23.33 -2.81
CA LEU A 166 -1.50 -23.16 -1.39
C LEU A 166 -2.08 -24.28 -0.52
N GLY A 167 -3.07 -25.02 -1.05
CA GLY A 167 -3.69 -26.15 -0.35
C GLY A 167 -4.26 -25.75 1.00
N ASP A 168 -3.99 -26.57 2.02
CA ASP A 168 -4.50 -26.39 3.38
C ASP A 168 -3.85 -25.21 4.12
N ARG A 169 -2.79 -24.61 3.56
CA ARG A 169 -2.21 -23.37 4.10
C ARG A 169 -3.11 -22.17 3.84
N LEU A 170 -3.99 -22.20 2.83
CA LEU A 170 -4.89 -21.06 2.58
C LEU A 170 -5.99 -20.99 3.64
N LEU A 171 -5.88 -20.00 4.53
CA LEU A 171 -6.89 -19.69 5.55
C LEU A 171 -8.15 -19.11 4.92
N GLY A 172 -7.96 -18.24 3.94
CA GLY A 172 -9.03 -17.51 3.25
C GLY A 172 -8.49 -16.26 2.58
N ALA A 173 -9.38 -15.33 2.24
CA ALA A 173 -9.06 -14.16 1.44
C ALA A 173 -9.69 -12.86 1.95
N VAL A 174 -9.00 -11.77 1.66
CA VAL A 174 -9.52 -10.40 1.67
C VAL A 174 -9.61 -9.95 0.22
N ILE A 175 -10.80 -9.54 -0.22
CA ILE A 175 -10.99 -8.96 -1.55
C ILE A 175 -10.89 -7.45 -1.39
N ASN A 176 -9.91 -6.82 -2.04
CA ASN A 176 -9.61 -5.39 -1.86
C ASN A 176 -9.81 -4.56 -3.14
N ASP A 177 -9.91 -3.24 -3.02
CA ASP A 177 -10.12 -2.26 -4.11
C ASP A 177 -11.42 -2.49 -4.90
N ILE A 178 -12.52 -2.77 -4.21
CA ILE A 178 -13.83 -2.91 -4.86
C ILE A 178 -14.39 -1.52 -5.22
N PRO A 179 -14.67 -1.21 -6.50
CA PRO A 179 -15.20 0.10 -6.89
C PRO A 179 -16.49 0.46 -6.15
N GLU A 180 -16.67 1.74 -5.79
CA GLU A 180 -17.87 2.21 -5.06
C GLU A 180 -19.18 1.93 -5.82
N ASN A 181 -19.13 1.89 -7.16
CA ASN A 181 -20.27 1.66 -8.03
C ASN A 181 -20.45 0.18 -8.43
N GLN A 182 -19.76 -0.74 -7.76
CA GLN A 182 -19.84 -2.15 -8.05
C GLN A 182 -21.19 -2.74 -7.63
N ASP A 183 -21.69 -3.70 -8.42
CA ASP A 183 -22.95 -4.40 -8.14
C ASP A 183 -22.88 -5.25 -6.86
N GLU A 184 -23.65 -4.84 -5.84
CA GLU A 184 -23.74 -5.52 -4.55
C GLU A 184 -24.25 -6.97 -4.67
N GLU A 185 -25.17 -7.25 -5.61
CA GLU A 185 -25.70 -8.60 -5.81
C GLU A 185 -24.60 -9.52 -6.35
N GLY A 186 -23.85 -9.06 -7.36
CA GLY A 186 -22.67 -9.76 -7.88
C GLY A 186 -21.62 -10.03 -6.81
N LEU A 187 -21.36 -9.08 -5.90
CA LEU A 187 -20.41 -9.27 -4.80
C LEU A 187 -20.90 -10.30 -3.78
N ALA A 188 -22.19 -10.31 -3.46
CA ALA A 188 -22.79 -11.33 -2.59
C ALA A 188 -22.68 -12.74 -3.21
N VAL A 189 -22.99 -12.88 -4.50
CA VAL A 189 -22.85 -14.13 -5.25
C VAL A 189 -21.40 -14.61 -5.26
N LEU A 190 -20.44 -13.70 -5.50
CA LEU A 190 -19.01 -14.00 -5.46
C LEU A 190 -18.59 -14.54 -4.09
N ARG A 191 -18.98 -13.85 -3.00
CA ARG A 191 -18.69 -14.29 -1.63
C ARG A 191 -19.21 -15.70 -1.38
N THR A 192 -20.51 -15.93 -1.63
CA THR A 192 -21.14 -17.25 -1.41
C THR A 192 -20.46 -18.35 -2.22
N TYR A 193 -20.10 -18.08 -3.47
CA TYR A 193 -19.41 -19.05 -4.31
C TYR A 193 -18.03 -19.42 -3.74
N LEU A 194 -17.22 -18.44 -3.32
CA LEU A 194 -15.90 -18.68 -2.71
C LEU A 194 -16.02 -19.50 -1.43
N GLU A 195 -16.97 -19.18 -0.56
CA GLU A 195 -17.25 -19.92 0.68
C GLU A 195 -17.62 -21.39 0.40
N HIS A 196 -18.49 -21.64 -0.58
CA HIS A 196 -18.83 -23.00 -1.01
C HIS A 196 -17.64 -23.76 -1.61
N LYS A 197 -16.67 -23.05 -2.19
CA LYS A 197 -15.40 -23.62 -2.65
C LYS A 197 -14.38 -23.75 -1.51
N GLY A 198 -14.76 -23.46 -0.27
CA GLY A 198 -13.92 -23.55 0.92
C GLY A 198 -12.83 -22.49 0.95
N ILE A 199 -13.10 -21.30 0.43
CA ILE A 199 -12.26 -20.10 0.60
C ILE A 199 -13.06 -19.15 1.48
N ALA A 200 -12.67 -19.04 2.75
CA ALA A 200 -13.27 -18.07 3.66
C ALA A 200 -13.01 -16.64 3.15
N VAL A 201 -14.05 -15.81 3.10
CA VAL A 201 -13.93 -14.38 2.78
C VAL A 201 -14.00 -13.61 4.09
N PHE A 202 -12.86 -13.08 4.53
CA PHE A 202 -12.75 -12.33 5.79
C PHE A 202 -13.15 -10.87 5.64
N ALA A 203 -13.01 -10.31 4.43
CA ALA A 203 -13.42 -8.94 4.14
C ALA A 203 -13.61 -8.72 2.64
N MET A 204 -14.45 -7.75 2.32
CA MET A 204 -14.63 -7.18 0.98
C MET A 204 -14.47 -5.68 1.11
N MET A 205 -13.26 -5.18 0.85
CA MET A 205 -12.87 -3.81 1.09
C MET A 205 -13.23 -2.94 -0.13
N PRO A 206 -14.01 -1.87 0.05
CA PRO A 206 -14.22 -0.89 -1.00
C PRO A 206 -12.90 -0.18 -1.31
N GLU A 207 -12.79 0.36 -2.52
CA GLU A 207 -11.74 1.30 -2.83
C GLU A 207 -11.90 2.56 -1.98
N ASN A 208 -10.79 3.22 -1.70
CA ASN A 208 -10.80 4.48 -0.97
C ASN A 208 -9.87 5.49 -1.61
N ARG A 209 -10.41 6.69 -1.86
CA ARG A 209 -9.70 7.75 -2.58
C ARG A 209 -8.47 8.25 -1.82
N ILE A 210 -8.56 8.36 -0.49
CA ILE A 210 -7.43 8.75 0.36
C ILE A 210 -6.33 7.69 0.29
N LEU A 211 -6.66 6.39 0.34
CA LEU A 211 -5.65 5.34 0.22
C LEU A 211 -4.95 5.33 -1.14
N ARG A 212 -5.68 5.66 -2.21
CA ARG A 212 -5.15 5.76 -3.58
C ARG A 212 -4.44 7.10 -3.88
N SER A 213 -4.55 8.08 -2.99
CA SER A 213 -3.98 9.40 -3.16
C SER A 213 -2.46 9.44 -2.87
N VAL A 214 -1.81 10.49 -3.35
CA VAL A 214 -0.37 10.75 -3.17
C VAL A 214 -0.17 12.13 -2.56
N SER A 215 0.71 12.28 -1.57
CA SER A 215 1.00 13.60 -1.01
C SER A 215 1.76 14.49 -2.00
N VAL A 216 1.60 15.81 -1.88
CA VAL A 216 2.37 16.77 -2.70
C VAL A 216 3.87 16.63 -2.46
N SER A 217 4.29 16.34 -1.23
CA SER A 217 5.67 16.03 -0.87
C SER A 217 6.24 14.84 -1.66
N GLU A 218 5.49 13.74 -1.77
CA GLU A 218 5.91 12.59 -2.58
C GLU A 218 5.96 12.95 -4.07
N LEU A 219 5.02 13.77 -4.56
CA LEU A 219 5.07 14.27 -5.94
C LEU A 219 6.33 15.10 -6.21
N ILE A 220 6.75 15.95 -5.27
CA ILE A 220 7.99 16.72 -5.38
C ILE A 220 9.18 15.77 -5.54
N ASN A 221 9.26 14.74 -4.71
CA ASN A 221 10.35 13.77 -4.75
C ASN A 221 10.37 12.98 -6.07
N GLN A 222 9.22 12.47 -6.52
CA GLN A 222 9.13 11.66 -7.74
C GLN A 222 9.32 12.47 -9.02
N LEU A 223 8.91 13.74 -9.03
CA LEU A 223 9.06 14.63 -10.16
C LEU A 223 10.40 15.36 -10.16
N GLU A 224 11.14 15.34 -9.05
CA GLU A 224 12.29 16.21 -8.78
C GLU A 224 11.90 17.69 -9.00
N ALA A 225 10.73 18.06 -8.45
CA ALA A 225 10.12 19.35 -8.71
C ALA A 225 10.76 20.46 -7.85
N GLU A 226 10.84 21.65 -8.42
CA GLU A 226 11.14 22.88 -7.70
C GLU A 226 9.85 23.46 -7.12
N VAL A 227 9.85 23.81 -5.83
CA VAL A 227 8.69 24.42 -5.18
C VAL A 227 8.74 25.93 -5.41
N LEU A 228 7.86 26.44 -6.27
CA LEU A 228 7.74 27.89 -6.53
C LEU A 228 6.91 28.59 -5.44
N TYR A 229 5.91 27.89 -4.90
CA TYR A 229 5.10 28.37 -3.79
C TYR A 229 4.67 27.19 -2.91
N SER A 230 4.74 27.39 -1.59
CA SER A 230 4.21 26.46 -0.58
C SER A 230 3.42 27.24 0.46
N PRO A 231 2.24 26.76 0.89
CA PRO A 231 1.54 27.33 2.03
C PRO A 231 2.38 27.17 3.31
N SER A 232 2.40 28.21 4.16
CA SER A 232 3.19 28.20 5.41
C SER A 232 2.50 27.45 6.55
N ASN A 233 1.18 27.27 6.47
CA ASN A 233 0.35 26.77 7.57
C ASN A 233 -0.14 25.33 7.33
N MET A 234 0.31 24.68 6.26
CA MET A 234 -0.11 23.33 5.88
C MET A 234 1.10 22.57 5.36
N GLY A 235 1.31 21.36 5.87
CA GLY A 235 2.39 20.50 5.41
C GLY A 235 2.11 19.98 4.00
N LEU A 236 3.15 19.90 3.16
CA LEU A 236 3.03 19.29 1.83
C LEU A 236 2.74 17.78 1.90
N ASP A 237 2.99 17.16 3.05
CA ASP A 237 2.62 15.77 3.35
C ASP A 237 1.12 15.59 3.63
N ASP A 238 0.43 16.65 4.08
CA ASP A 238 -1.01 16.62 4.39
C ASP A 238 -1.90 16.87 3.15
N LEU A 239 -1.31 17.45 2.10
CA LEU A 239 -2.00 17.74 0.85
C LEU A 239 -2.05 16.48 -0.03
N MET A 240 -3.15 15.76 0.07
CA MET A 240 -3.35 14.52 -0.68
C MET A 240 -3.96 14.78 -2.06
N VAL A 241 -3.23 14.41 -3.11
CA VAL A 241 -3.70 14.45 -4.49
C VAL A 241 -4.42 13.15 -4.83
N GLU A 242 -5.72 13.24 -5.09
CA GLU A 242 -6.59 12.09 -5.40
C GLU A 242 -6.77 11.83 -6.90
N ASP A 243 -6.56 12.84 -7.73
CA ASP A 243 -6.78 12.77 -9.18
C ASP A 243 -5.84 13.74 -9.91
N LEU A 244 -5.62 13.48 -11.19
CA LEU A 244 -4.80 14.27 -12.08
C LEU A 244 -5.66 14.86 -13.21
N LYS A 245 -5.43 16.14 -13.53
CA LYS A 245 -6.02 16.80 -14.69
C LYS A 245 -4.96 17.54 -15.50
N ILE A 246 -5.07 17.44 -16.83
CA ILE A 246 -4.15 18.07 -17.75
C ILE A 246 -4.80 19.33 -18.34
N GLY A 247 -4.17 20.47 -18.14
CA GLY A 247 -4.56 21.77 -18.67
C GLY A 247 -4.19 21.99 -20.13
N ALA A 248 -4.39 20.98 -21.00
CA ALA A 248 -4.06 21.07 -22.43
C ALA A 248 -5.16 21.72 -23.29
N MET A 249 -6.34 21.99 -22.72
CA MET A 249 -7.51 22.50 -23.41
C MET A 249 -7.63 24.03 -23.37
N ASP A 250 -8.64 24.58 -24.05
CA ASP A 250 -9.01 25.99 -23.96
C ASP A 250 -9.72 26.33 -22.63
N VAL A 251 -9.53 27.55 -22.16
CA VAL A 251 -9.97 28.03 -20.83
C VAL A 251 -11.47 27.90 -20.60
N SER A 252 -12.27 28.15 -21.65
CA SER A 252 -13.74 28.07 -21.58
C SER A 252 -14.23 26.67 -21.18
N SER A 253 -13.46 25.63 -21.51
CA SER A 253 -13.75 24.24 -21.15
C SER A 253 -13.04 23.77 -19.88
N ALA A 254 -11.97 24.47 -19.47
CA ALA A 254 -11.11 24.09 -18.36
C ALA A 254 -11.85 24.04 -17.02
N GLN A 255 -12.67 25.04 -16.69
CA GLN A 255 -13.40 25.05 -15.42
C GLN A 255 -14.41 23.89 -15.31
N ILE A 256 -15.16 23.62 -16.38
CA ILE A 256 -16.14 22.51 -16.42
C ILE A 256 -15.41 21.18 -16.25
N PHE A 257 -14.27 21.02 -16.92
CA PHE A 257 -13.45 19.82 -16.83
C PHE A 257 -12.85 19.63 -15.44
N PHE A 258 -12.28 20.68 -14.85
CA PHE A 258 -11.65 20.64 -13.53
C PHE A 258 -12.64 20.43 -12.38
N ARG A 259 -13.89 20.87 -12.52
CA ARG A 259 -14.95 20.65 -11.51
C ARG A 259 -15.40 19.20 -11.40
N LYS A 260 -15.07 18.34 -12.36
CA LYS A 260 -15.41 16.90 -12.30
C LYS A 260 -14.61 16.13 -11.24
N SER A 261 -13.57 16.75 -10.68
CA SER A 261 -12.68 16.11 -9.71
C SER A 261 -12.31 17.04 -8.56
N TYR A 262 -12.18 16.44 -7.39
CA TYR A 262 -11.78 17.08 -6.14
C TYR A 262 -10.34 16.73 -5.80
N HIS A 263 -9.70 17.55 -4.97
CA HIS A 263 -8.38 17.31 -4.39
C HIS A 263 -7.33 16.91 -5.43
N LYS A 264 -7.38 17.55 -6.59
CA LYS A 264 -6.60 17.14 -7.77
C LYS A 264 -5.27 17.88 -7.88
N ALA A 265 -4.34 17.30 -8.62
CA ALA A 265 -3.23 18.02 -9.21
C ALA A 265 -3.62 18.46 -10.64
N VAL A 266 -3.27 19.69 -10.99
CA VAL A 266 -3.40 20.18 -12.37
C VAL A 266 -2.02 20.39 -12.97
N VAL A 267 -1.75 19.72 -14.09
CA VAL A 267 -0.51 19.90 -14.87
C VAL A 267 -0.81 20.81 -16.05
N THR A 268 -0.08 21.91 -16.20
CA THR A 268 -0.26 22.85 -17.32
C THR A 268 1.06 23.55 -17.66
N GLY A 269 1.11 24.21 -18.82
CA GLY A 269 2.26 25.02 -19.21
C GLY A 269 2.42 26.25 -18.31
N SER A 270 3.65 26.62 -17.99
CA SER A 270 3.94 27.79 -17.15
C SER A 270 3.46 29.11 -17.77
N ASN A 271 3.30 29.18 -19.09
CA ASN A 271 2.77 30.34 -19.82
C ASN A 271 1.23 30.35 -19.97
N ARG A 272 0.52 29.36 -19.43
CA ARG A 272 -0.95 29.24 -19.51
C ARG A 272 -1.63 29.78 -18.25
N PHE A 273 -1.41 31.06 -17.94
CA PHE A 273 -1.90 31.70 -16.71
C PHE A 273 -3.43 31.62 -16.54
N ASP A 274 -4.13 31.68 -17.67
CA ASP A 274 -5.58 31.52 -17.78
C ASP A 274 -6.07 30.15 -17.26
N ILE A 275 -5.38 29.07 -17.62
CA ILE A 275 -5.65 27.72 -17.15
C ILE A 275 -5.23 27.53 -15.69
N GLN A 276 -4.12 28.14 -15.29
CA GLN A 276 -3.65 28.11 -13.91
C GLN A 276 -4.69 28.73 -12.96
N LEU A 277 -5.21 29.91 -13.29
CA LEU A 277 -6.30 30.54 -12.53
C LEU A 277 -7.57 29.68 -12.55
N ALA A 278 -7.97 29.15 -13.71
CA ALA A 278 -9.14 28.27 -13.80
C ALA A 278 -9.01 27.01 -12.93
N ALA A 279 -7.80 26.48 -12.77
CA ALA A 279 -7.52 25.35 -11.87
C ALA A 279 -7.66 25.75 -10.40
N LEU A 280 -7.11 26.90 -10.01
CA LEU A 280 -7.18 27.44 -8.66
C LEU A 280 -8.62 27.72 -8.22
N GLU A 281 -9.52 28.12 -9.13
CA GLU A 281 -10.96 28.31 -8.84
C GLU A 281 -11.75 26.99 -8.64
N THR A 282 -11.07 25.86 -8.52
CA THR A 282 -11.69 24.55 -8.28
C THR A 282 -10.92 23.80 -7.19
N SER A 283 -11.46 22.67 -6.71
CA SER A 283 -10.80 21.86 -5.67
C SER A 283 -9.48 21.26 -6.19
N THR A 284 -8.37 21.97 -5.95
CA THR A 284 -7.03 21.69 -6.46
C THR A 284 -6.06 21.73 -5.29
N HIS A 285 -5.30 20.67 -5.08
CA HIS A 285 -4.30 20.58 -4.01
C HIS A 285 -2.87 20.85 -4.50
N CYS A 286 -2.65 20.85 -5.81
CA CYS A 286 -1.34 21.16 -6.37
C CYS A 286 -1.46 21.66 -7.80
N LEU A 287 -0.72 22.72 -8.12
CA LEU A 287 -0.52 23.16 -9.50
C LEU A 287 0.91 22.79 -9.93
N ILE A 288 1.05 22.14 -11.07
CA ILE A 288 2.33 21.64 -11.58
C ILE A 288 2.58 22.28 -12.95
N LEU A 289 3.62 23.10 -13.02
CA LEU A 289 3.97 23.90 -14.20
C LEU A 289 5.09 23.23 -14.97
N THR A 290 4.81 22.88 -16.22
CA THR A 290 5.81 22.35 -17.16
C THR A 290 6.40 23.47 -18.00
N GLY A 291 7.71 23.40 -18.25
CA GLY A 291 8.43 24.41 -19.03
C GLY A 291 9.23 25.36 -18.13
N PRO A 292 9.61 26.55 -18.63
CA PRO A 292 10.39 27.50 -17.83
C PRO A 292 9.66 27.86 -16.53
N PRO A 293 10.37 28.06 -15.39
CA PRO A 293 9.79 28.36 -14.07
C PRO A 293 9.27 29.80 -14.02
N ILE A 294 8.22 30.08 -14.78
CA ILE A 294 7.54 31.37 -14.84
C ILE A 294 6.32 31.28 -13.95
N LEU A 295 6.27 32.13 -12.92
CA LEU A 295 5.12 32.32 -12.06
C LEU A 295 4.63 33.76 -12.17
N ASP A 296 3.43 33.92 -12.70
CA ASP A 296 2.75 35.22 -12.77
C ASP A 296 2.28 35.68 -11.39
N GLU A 297 2.36 36.98 -11.13
CA GLU A 297 2.04 37.57 -9.82
C GLU A 297 0.58 37.32 -9.42
N HIS A 298 -0.36 37.38 -10.36
CA HIS A 298 -1.77 37.13 -10.07
C HIS A 298 -2.02 35.67 -9.71
N VAL A 299 -1.33 34.73 -10.37
CA VAL A 299 -1.39 33.31 -10.03
C VAL A 299 -0.80 33.07 -8.64
N ALA A 300 0.34 33.70 -8.32
CA ALA A 300 0.99 33.55 -7.02
C ALA A 300 0.10 34.06 -5.87
N ILE A 301 -0.50 35.24 -6.02
CA ILE A 301 -1.43 35.80 -5.04
C ILE A 301 -2.62 34.85 -4.86
N ARG A 302 -3.21 34.38 -5.96
CA ARG A 302 -4.40 33.53 -5.89
C ARG A 302 -4.11 32.16 -5.26
N ALA A 303 -2.97 31.57 -5.59
CA ALA A 303 -2.50 30.33 -4.97
C ALA A 303 -2.26 30.52 -3.47
N ALA A 304 -1.76 31.68 -3.06
CA ALA A 304 -1.56 32.00 -1.64
C ALA A 304 -2.86 32.15 -0.86
N GLU A 305 -3.87 32.80 -1.44
CA GLU A 305 -5.21 32.90 -0.84
C GLU A 305 -5.89 31.54 -0.65
N LEU A 306 -5.61 30.60 -1.56
CA LEU A 306 -6.23 29.28 -1.59
C LEU A 306 -5.36 28.17 -0.99
N TYR A 307 -4.17 28.53 -0.50
CA TYR A 307 -3.19 27.59 0.06
C TYR A 307 -2.79 26.45 -0.88
N VAL A 308 -2.74 26.72 -2.20
CA VAL A 308 -2.41 25.71 -3.21
C VAL A 308 -0.93 25.80 -3.58
N PRO A 309 -0.09 24.80 -3.28
CA PRO A 309 1.31 24.80 -3.69
C PRO A 309 1.46 24.80 -5.22
N ILE A 310 2.51 25.47 -5.68
CA ILE A 310 2.89 25.53 -7.09
C ILE A 310 4.26 24.90 -7.26
N LEU A 311 4.33 23.89 -8.11
CA LEU A 311 5.53 23.17 -8.46
C LEU A 311 5.97 23.52 -9.88
N SER A 312 7.27 23.60 -10.10
CA SER A 312 7.89 23.69 -11.42
C SER A 312 8.65 22.42 -11.72
N VAL A 313 8.52 21.91 -12.94
CA VAL A 313 9.19 20.70 -13.39
C VAL A 313 9.85 20.94 -14.75
N THR A 314 11.08 20.44 -14.88
CA THR A 314 11.87 20.52 -16.12
C THR A 314 11.46 19.46 -17.15
N LYS A 315 10.71 18.45 -16.71
CA LYS A 315 10.18 17.34 -17.53
C LYS A 315 9.01 17.82 -18.40
N ASP A 316 8.81 17.18 -19.54
CA ASP A 316 7.67 17.47 -20.41
C ASP A 316 6.35 16.97 -19.79
N THR A 317 5.22 17.50 -20.28
CA THR A 317 3.88 17.20 -19.75
C THR A 317 3.54 15.72 -19.76
N LEU A 318 3.92 14.97 -20.81
CA LEU A 318 3.61 13.54 -20.90
C LEU A 318 4.40 12.75 -19.84
N SER A 319 5.70 13.03 -19.73
CA SER A 319 6.56 12.42 -18.70
C SER A 319 6.03 12.68 -17.28
N VAL A 320 5.59 13.90 -17.00
CA VAL A 320 5.03 14.28 -15.69
C VAL A 320 3.74 13.52 -15.40
N VAL A 321 2.85 13.43 -16.38
CA VAL A 321 1.59 12.67 -16.27
C VAL A 321 1.85 11.20 -15.97
N GLU A 322 2.75 10.55 -16.72
CA GLU A 322 3.10 9.14 -16.50
C GLU A 322 3.70 8.85 -15.12
N ILE A 323 4.44 9.81 -14.56
CA ILE A 323 4.99 9.72 -13.20
C ILE A 323 3.85 9.84 -12.18
N ILE A 324 3.00 10.87 -12.29
CA ILE A 324 1.91 11.10 -11.33
C ILE A 324 0.90 9.96 -11.38
N GLU A 325 0.48 9.49 -12.57
CA GLU A 325 -0.43 8.34 -12.71
C GLU A 325 0.14 7.06 -12.11
N ARG A 326 1.47 6.90 -12.09
CA ARG A 326 2.13 5.77 -11.44
C ARG A 326 2.10 5.90 -9.92
N CYS A 327 2.23 7.11 -9.39
CA CYS A 327 2.12 7.37 -7.96
C CYS A 327 0.68 7.18 -7.48
N LEU A 328 -0.29 7.65 -8.27
CA LEU A 328 -1.72 7.46 -8.01
C LEU A 328 -2.07 5.97 -8.08
N GLY A 329 -2.70 5.46 -7.03
CA GLY A 329 -3.04 4.03 -6.92
C GLY A 329 -1.92 3.14 -6.36
N GLN A 330 -0.76 3.70 -5.99
CA GLN A 330 0.19 3.03 -5.10
C GLN A 330 -0.08 3.47 -3.65
N VAL A 331 -0.50 2.54 -2.80
CA VAL A 331 -0.65 2.81 -1.37
C VAL A 331 0.75 2.82 -0.74
N ARG A 332 1.34 4.01 -0.60
CA ARG A 332 2.40 4.24 0.39
C ARG A 332 1.71 4.60 1.70
N LEU A 333 2.18 4.03 2.80
CA LEU A 333 1.52 4.16 4.11
C LEU A 333 2.09 5.31 4.95
N HIS A 334 3.18 5.93 4.52
CA HIS A 334 3.95 6.94 5.26
C HIS A 334 3.12 8.17 5.70
N GLU A 335 1.93 8.37 5.15
CA GLU A 335 1.00 9.44 5.49
C GLU A 335 -0.02 9.02 6.58
N GLY A 336 -0.02 9.71 7.73
CA GLY A 336 -0.87 9.36 8.88
C GLY A 336 -2.39 9.36 8.60
N VAL A 337 -2.86 10.15 7.64
CA VAL A 337 -4.26 10.16 7.20
C VAL A 337 -4.68 8.80 6.63
N LYS A 338 -3.78 8.11 5.91
CA LYS A 338 -4.04 6.78 5.35
C LYS A 338 -4.12 5.72 6.44
N VAL A 339 -3.32 5.83 7.49
CA VAL A 339 -3.36 4.91 8.64
C VAL A 339 -4.74 4.93 9.28
N LYS A 340 -5.26 6.12 9.59
CA LYS A 340 -6.60 6.25 10.18
C LYS A 340 -7.68 5.67 9.26
N CYS A 341 -7.59 5.96 7.97
CA CYS A 341 -8.52 5.41 6.99
C CYS A 341 -8.50 3.87 6.96
N ILE A 342 -7.31 3.25 7.02
CA ILE A 342 -7.16 1.79 7.09
C ILE A 342 -7.80 1.25 8.37
N GLN A 343 -7.56 1.90 9.51
CA GLN A 343 -8.14 1.50 10.79
C GLN A 343 -9.67 1.52 10.72
N ASP A 344 -10.26 2.61 10.23
CA ASP A 344 -11.72 2.75 10.13
C ASP A 344 -12.32 1.71 9.16
N MET A 345 -11.74 1.56 7.96
CA MET A 345 -12.21 0.58 6.97
C MET A 345 -12.11 -0.86 7.47
N MET A 346 -11.00 -1.22 8.14
CA MET A 346 -10.83 -2.55 8.69
C MET A 346 -11.83 -2.83 9.81
N ALA A 347 -12.15 -1.84 10.65
CA ALA A 347 -13.14 -1.99 11.71
C ALA A 347 -14.53 -2.35 11.16
N GLU A 348 -14.89 -1.74 10.03
CA GLU A 348 -16.21 -1.90 9.41
C GLU A 348 -16.33 -3.19 8.59
N GLN A 349 -15.27 -3.57 7.88
CA GLN A 349 -15.37 -4.59 6.82
C GLN A 349 -14.72 -5.93 7.16
N PHE A 350 -13.82 -5.98 8.14
CA PHE A 350 -13.06 -7.19 8.46
C PHE A 350 -13.69 -8.02 9.58
N ASP A 351 -13.89 -9.31 9.32
CA ASP A 351 -14.40 -10.26 10.32
C ASP A 351 -13.29 -10.79 11.24
N PHE A 352 -12.95 -9.98 12.24
CA PHE A 352 -11.92 -10.31 13.23
C PHE A 352 -12.29 -11.52 14.09
N ASP A 353 -13.56 -11.68 14.43
CA ASP A 353 -14.00 -12.78 15.30
C ASP A 353 -13.85 -14.11 14.57
N ARG A 354 -14.23 -14.15 13.29
CA ARG A 354 -13.96 -15.31 12.44
C ARG A 354 -12.46 -15.58 12.31
N LEU A 355 -11.61 -14.56 12.13
CA LEU A 355 -10.16 -14.75 12.06
C LEU A 355 -9.63 -15.41 13.34
N LEU A 356 -9.95 -14.84 14.50
CA LEU A 356 -9.51 -15.34 15.80
C LEU A 356 -10.00 -16.77 16.07
N ASN A 357 -11.26 -17.06 15.74
CA ASN A 357 -11.83 -18.41 15.87
C ASN A 357 -11.13 -19.40 14.94
N THR A 358 -10.86 -19.02 13.70
CA THR A 358 -10.20 -19.92 12.73
C THR A 358 -8.74 -20.18 13.11
N LEU A 359 -8.08 -19.21 13.73
CA LEU A 359 -6.72 -19.34 14.27
C LEU A 359 -6.67 -19.97 15.66
N ASP A 360 -7.81 -20.25 16.31
CA ASP A 360 -7.90 -20.72 17.69
C ASP A 360 -7.12 -19.81 18.67
N ILE A 361 -7.26 -18.50 18.51
CA ILE A 361 -6.64 -17.49 19.39
C ILE A 361 -7.69 -16.99 20.37
N LYS A 362 -7.39 -17.11 21.67
CA LYS A 362 -8.22 -16.55 22.74
C LYS A 362 -7.71 -15.17 23.09
N LEU A 363 -8.61 -14.20 23.12
CA LEU A 363 -8.29 -12.86 23.60
C LEU A 363 -7.99 -12.91 25.11
N PRO A 364 -7.05 -12.09 25.59
CA PRO A 364 -6.83 -11.95 27.02
C PRO A 364 -8.09 -11.44 27.70
N VAL A 365 -8.43 -12.03 28.84
CA VAL A 365 -9.57 -11.58 29.65
C VAL A 365 -9.21 -10.19 30.18
N ALA A 366 -10.01 -9.17 29.84
CA ALA A 366 -9.81 -7.82 30.37
C ALA A 366 -9.75 -7.88 31.90
N SER A 367 -8.61 -7.51 32.48
CA SER A 367 -8.49 -7.32 33.91
C SER A 367 -9.37 -6.14 34.30
N ALA A 368 -10.46 -6.42 35.01
CA ALA A 368 -11.45 -5.46 35.48
C ALA A 368 -10.87 -4.41 36.45
#